data_AF-D3ACT1-F1
#
_entry.id   AF-D3ACT1-F1
#
_cell.length_a   1.000
_cell.length_b   1.000
_cell.length_c   1.000
_cell.angle_alpha   90.00
_cell.angle_beta   90.00
_cell.angle_gamma   90.00
#
_symmetry.space_group_name_H-M   'P 1'
#
loop_
_entity.id
_entity.type
_entity.pdbx_description
1 polymer ?
#
loop_
_entity_poly.entity_id
_entity_poly.type
_entity_poly.pdbx_seq_one_letter_code
_entity_poly.pdbx_strand_id
1 'polypeptide(L)'
;MNERRRNMTFDQLQYFVAVVESSTFFDAAESLHIAQSTLSKQIRNLELELDVQLFDRSRRHASLTEAGRALYPDAVKLLKGIQGMKQHLAPYQDSRKSIIHLGVLPILH
;
A
#
# COMPACT_ATOMS: atom_id res chain seq x y z
N MET A 1 -31.94 -6.65 -3.49
CA MET A 1 -31.23 -5.92 -2.43
C MET A 1 -29.75 -6.10 -2.70
N ASN A 2 -29.13 -5.16 -3.41
CA ASN A 2 -27.82 -5.36 -4.03
C ASN A 2 -26.72 -5.56 -2.98
N GLU A 3 -26.21 -6.78 -2.89
CA GLU A 3 -24.89 -7.10 -2.36
C GLU A 3 -23.85 -6.34 -3.21
N ARG A 4 -23.61 -5.06 -2.90
CA ARG A 4 -22.35 -4.42 -3.28
C ARG A 4 -21.29 -5.21 -2.54
N ARG A 5 -20.68 -6.20 -3.22
CA ARG A 5 -19.49 -6.89 -2.73
C ARG A 5 -18.48 -5.80 -2.36
N ARG A 6 -18.39 -5.50 -1.07
CA ARG A 6 -17.34 -4.64 -0.55
C ARG A 6 -16.10 -5.51 -0.59
N ASN A 7 -15.39 -5.41 -1.71
CA ASN A 7 -14.17 -6.16 -1.94
C ASN A 7 -13.01 -5.35 -1.37
N MET A 8 -12.23 -6.01 -0.53
CA MET A 8 -10.97 -5.49 -0.01
C MET A 8 -10.13 -4.95 -1.16
N THR A 9 -9.67 -3.70 -1.02
CA THR A 9 -8.81 -3.07 -2.02
C THR A 9 -7.34 -3.17 -1.64
N PHE A 10 -6.48 -3.09 -2.65
CA PHE A 10 -5.03 -3.06 -2.45
C PHE A 10 -4.58 -1.82 -1.66
N ASP A 11 -5.21 -0.67 -1.91
CA ASP A 11 -4.90 0.57 -1.19
C ASP A 11 -5.21 0.44 0.31
N GLN A 12 -6.32 -0.23 0.66
CA GLN A 12 -6.65 -0.51 2.06
C GLN A 12 -5.61 -1.38 2.75
N LEU A 13 -5.04 -2.38 2.06
CA LEU A 13 -3.92 -3.17 2.60
C LEU A 13 -2.65 -2.35 2.76
N GLN A 14 -2.32 -1.47 1.80
CA GLN A 14 -1.18 -0.56 1.95
C GLN A 14 -1.36 0.37 3.15
N TYR A 15 -2.54 0.96 3.29
CA TYR A 15 -2.90 1.81 4.41
C TYR A 15 -2.79 1.07 5.74
N PHE A 16 -3.28 -0.18 5.80
CA PHE A 16 -3.14 -1.03 6.97
C PHE A 16 -1.67 -1.24 7.34
N VAL A 17 -0.86 -1.71 6.39
CA VAL A 17 0.58 -1.95 6.60
C VAL A 17 1.30 -0.67 7.04
N ALA A 18 1.02 0.47 6.41
CA ALA A 18 1.61 1.76 6.78
C ALA A 18 1.27 2.17 8.21
N VAL A 19 0.03 1.92 8.68
CA VAL A 19 -0.35 2.18 10.08
C VAL A 19 0.36 1.23 11.04
N VAL A 20 0.56 -0.03 10.66
CA VAL A 20 1.32 -0.99 11.49
C VAL A 20 2.78 -0.60 11.64
N GLU A 21 3.39 -0.08 10.57
CA GLU A 21 4.79 0.35 10.56
C GLU A 21 5.00 1.72 11.21
N SER A 22 3.93 2.47 11.43
CA SER A 22 3.94 3.80 12.06
C SER A 22 3.60 3.74 13.54
N SER A 23 4.04 4.75 14.31
CA SER A 23 3.69 4.86 15.73
C SER A 23 2.26 5.35 15.95
N THR A 24 1.74 6.20 15.05
CA THR A 24 0.40 6.75 15.12
C THR A 24 -0.29 6.78 13.76
N PHE A 25 -1.63 6.87 13.76
CA PHE A 25 -2.42 7.10 12.54
C PHE A 25 -2.06 8.42 11.85
N PHE A 26 -1.57 9.41 12.59
CA PHE A 26 -1.13 10.68 12.02
C PHE A 26 0.16 10.50 11.23
N ASP A 27 1.18 9.85 11.83
CA ASP A 27 2.46 9.59 11.15
C ASP A 27 2.27 8.76 9.88
N ALA A 28 1.39 7.75 9.94
CA ALA A 28 1.03 6.94 8.78
C ALA A 28 0.40 7.79 7.67
N ALA A 29 -0.54 8.67 8.02
CA ALA A 29 -1.20 9.54 7.06
C ALA A 29 -0.24 10.53 6.40
N GLU A 30 0.67 11.11 7.19
CA GLU A 30 1.75 11.97 6.70
C GLU A 30 2.68 11.21 5.73
N SER A 31 3.08 9.99 6.07
CA SER A 31 3.95 9.16 5.21
C SER A 31 3.30 8.80 3.86
N LEU A 32 1.98 8.71 3.84
CA LEU A 32 1.17 8.40 2.66
C LEU A 32 0.69 9.66 1.93
N HIS A 33 1.01 10.85 2.43
CA HIS A 33 0.54 12.14 1.93
C HIS A 33 -0.99 12.24 1.78
N ILE A 34 -1.73 11.70 2.76
CA ILE A 34 -3.20 11.73 2.81
C ILE A 34 -3.70 12.31 4.13
N ALA A 35 -4.97 12.72 4.15
CA ALA A 35 -5.62 13.12 5.40
C ALA A 35 -5.82 11.93 6.34
N GLN A 36 -5.57 12.13 7.63
CA GLN A 36 -5.79 11.12 8.69
C GLN A 36 -7.25 10.62 8.74
N SER A 37 -8.22 11.49 8.42
CA SER A 37 -9.65 11.12 8.34
C SER A 37 -9.92 10.14 7.20
N THR A 38 -9.25 10.31 6.05
CA THR A 38 -9.30 9.37 4.92
C THR A 38 -8.71 8.04 5.32
N LEU A 39 -7.51 8.03 5.93
CA LEU A 39 -6.86 6.81 6.40
C LEU A 39 -7.76 6.04 7.39
N SER A 40 -8.28 6.73 8.41
CA SER A 40 -9.16 6.12 9.41
C SER A 40 -10.43 5.53 8.80
N LYS A 41 -11.02 6.20 7.80
CA LYS A 41 -12.19 5.71 7.07
C LYS A 41 -11.87 4.45 6.28
N GLN A 42 -10.71 4.41 5.61
CA GLN A 42 -10.30 3.24 4.82
C GLN A 42 -10.00 2.03 5.70
N ILE A 43 -9.32 2.23 6.82
CA ILE A 43 -9.11 1.17 7.81
C ILE A 43 -10.44 0.68 8.38
N ARG A 44 -11.38 1.59 8.71
CA ARG A 44 -12.71 1.19 9.18
C ARG A 44 -13.46 0.35 8.15
N ASN A 45 -13.38 0.74 6.87
CA ASN A 45 -14.03 -0.02 5.80
C ASN A 45 -13.42 -1.41 5.68
N LEU A 46 -12.09 -1.54 5.76
CA LEU A 46 -11.38 -2.82 5.77
C LEU A 46 -11.84 -3.71 6.94
N GLU A 47 -11.90 -3.15 8.15
CA GLU A 47 -12.41 -3.86 9.34
C GLU A 47 -13.85 -4.36 9.15
N LEU A 48 -14.71 -3.53 8.56
CA LEU A 48 -16.11 -3.88 8.28
C LEU A 48 -16.27 -4.90 7.14
N GLU A 49 -15.30 -4.99 6.25
CA GLU A 49 -15.29 -5.97 5.15
C GLU A 49 -14.79 -7.33 5.62
N LEU A 50 -13.81 -7.33 6.52
CA LEU A 50 -13.27 -8.55 7.13
C LEU A 50 -14.06 -9.01 8.36
N ASP A 51 -15.05 -8.21 8.80
CA ASP A 51 -15.84 -8.41 10.01
C ASP A 51 -15.00 -8.61 11.29
N VAL A 52 -13.83 -7.96 11.34
CA VAL A 52 -12.89 -8.04 12.47
C VAL A 52 -12.28 -6.68 12.78
N GLN A 53 -11.98 -6.42 14.06
CA GLN A 53 -11.21 -5.24 14.45
C GLN A 53 -9.71 -5.54 14.27
N LEU A 54 -9.01 -4.71 13.51
CA LEU A 54 -7.58 -4.84 13.26
C LEU A 54 -6.76 -3.98 14.22
N PHE A 55 -7.34 -2.86 14.67
CA PHE A 55 -6.73 -1.97 15.66
C PHE A 55 -7.58 -1.82 16.91
N ASP A 56 -6.91 -1.76 18.06
CA ASP A 56 -7.52 -1.43 19.35
C ASP A 56 -7.64 0.10 19.50
N ARG A 57 -8.88 0.59 19.56
CA ARG A 57 -9.23 2.01 19.70
C ARG A 57 -9.32 2.47 21.15
N SER A 58 -9.18 1.58 22.12
CA SER A 58 -9.18 1.91 23.54
C SER A 58 -7.95 2.72 23.95
N ARG A 59 -6.88 2.67 23.15
CA ARG A 59 -5.61 3.31 23.46
C ARG A 59 -5.40 4.54 22.58
N ARG A 60 -4.73 5.56 23.11
CA ARG A 60 -4.31 6.74 22.34
C ARG A 60 -3.34 6.41 21.19
N HIS A 61 -2.72 5.24 21.23
CA HIS A 61 -1.77 4.77 20.23
C HIS A 61 -2.37 3.68 19.35
N ALA A 62 -1.98 3.64 18.07
CA ALA A 62 -2.38 2.61 17.13
C ALA A 62 -1.83 1.25 17.59
N SER A 63 -2.63 0.48 18.31
CA SER A 63 -2.24 -0.84 18.81
C SER A 63 -2.93 -1.92 17.98
N LEU A 64 -2.17 -2.90 17.51
CA LEU A 64 -2.73 -4.02 16.75
C LEU A 64 -3.51 -4.99 17.65
N THR A 65 -4.62 -5.52 17.14
CA THR A 65 -5.30 -6.67 17.73
C THR A 65 -4.60 -7.99 17.34
N GLU A 66 -5.06 -9.12 17.89
CA GLU A 66 -4.62 -10.46 17.43
C GLU A 66 -4.91 -10.68 15.94
N ALA A 67 -6.09 -10.28 15.47
CA ALA A 67 -6.47 -10.37 14.07
C ALA A 67 -5.56 -9.51 13.18
N GLY A 68 -5.24 -8.28 13.63
CA GLY A 68 -4.30 -7.41 12.94
C GLY A 68 -2.88 -8.01 12.86
N ARG A 69 -2.39 -8.62 13.95
CA ARG A 69 -1.10 -9.34 13.96
C ARG A 69 -1.07 -10.50 12.97
N ALA A 70 -2.18 -11.25 12.87
CA ALA A 70 -2.31 -12.36 11.93
C ALA A 70 -2.36 -11.87 10.47
N LEU A 71 -3.06 -10.76 10.20
CA LEU A 71 -3.20 -10.21 8.86
C LEU A 71 -1.91 -9.59 8.30
N TYR A 72 -1.12 -8.94 9.16
CA TYR A 72 0.10 -8.21 8.76
C TYR A 72 1.07 -9.01 7.87
N PRO A 73 1.55 -10.22 8.24
CA PRO A 73 2.48 -10.97 7.39
C PRO A 73 1.88 -11.33 6.02
N ASP A 74 0.58 -11.61 5.95
CA ASP A 74 -0.09 -11.96 4.69
C ASP A 74 -0.29 -10.73 3.81
N ALA A 75 -0.66 -9.59 4.40
CA ALA A 75 -0.73 -8.30 3.72
C ALA A 75 0.62 -7.94 3.09
N VAL A 76 1.71 -8.01 3.86
CA VAL A 76 3.07 -7.72 3.37
C VAL A 76 3.48 -8.64 2.21
N LYS A 77 3.18 -9.95 2.28
CA LYS A 77 3.47 -10.89 1.20
C LYS A 77 2.72 -10.53 -0.08
N LEU A 78 1.43 -10.19 0.01
CA LEU A 78 0.62 -9.78 -1.14
C LEU A 78 1.15 -8.49 -1.77
N LEU A 79 1.47 -7.48 -0.96
CA LEU A 79 2.05 -6.22 -1.44
C LEU A 79 3.37 -6.44 -2.17
N LYS A 80 4.26 -7.28 -1.61
CA LYS A 80 5.54 -7.67 -2.25
C LYS A 80 5.32 -8.44 -3.55
N GLY A 81 4.36 -9.36 -3.60
CA GLY A 81 4.02 -10.10 -4.81
C GLY A 81 3.61 -9.16 -5.94
N ILE A 82 2.77 -8.16 -5.64
CA ILE A 82 2.34 -7.15 -6.62
C ILE A 82 3.51 -6.28 -7.07
N GLN A 83 4.38 -5.87 -6.16
CA GLN A 83 5.59 -5.12 -6.52
C GLN A 83 6.51 -5.94 -7.44
N GLY A 84 6.72 -7.22 -7.13
CA GLY A 84 7.51 -8.14 -7.96
C GLY A 84 6.89 -8.34 -9.35
N MET A 85 5.56 -8.45 -9.45
CA MET A 85 4.86 -8.52 -10.74
C MET A 85 5.08 -7.25 -11.58
N LYS A 86 4.99 -6.06 -10.96
CA LYS A 86 5.27 -4.78 -11.65
C LYS A 86 6.70 -4.72 -12.16
N GLN A 87 7.66 -5.18 -11.37
CA GLN A 87 9.08 -5.24 -11.77
C GLN A 87 9.31 -6.20 -12.93
N HIS A 88 8.70 -7.40 -12.92
CA HIS A 88 8.80 -8.35 -14.03
C HIS A 88 8.18 -7.83 -15.32
N LEU A 89 7.13 -7.01 -15.24
CA LEU A 89 6.45 -6.43 -16.40
C LEU A 89 7.11 -5.14 -16.89
N ALA A 90 7.96 -4.48 -16.09
CA ALA A 90 8.62 -3.22 -16.45
C ALA A 90 9.40 -3.29 -17.79
N PRO A 91 10.13 -4.38 -18.13
CA PRO A 91 10.80 -4.50 -19.43
C PRO A 91 9.84 -4.63 -20.62
N TYR A 92 8.61 -5.08 -20.39
CA TYR A 92 7.57 -5.25 -21.42
C TYR A 92 6.69 -4.00 -21.59
N GLN A 93 6.79 -3.03 -20.68
CA GLN A 93 6.10 -1.74 -20.75
C GLN A 93 6.89 -0.78 -21.65
N ASP A 94 6.65 -0.94 -22.96
CA ASP A 94 6.95 -0.02 -24.07
C ASP A 94 8.31 0.70 -24.06
N SER A 95 9.33 0.04 -24.62
CA SER A 95 10.60 0.65 -25.02
C SER A 95 10.48 1.60 -26.24
N ARG A 96 9.28 2.06 -26.64
CA ARG A 96 9.08 2.92 -27.83
C ARG A 96 9.44 4.40 -27.67
N LYS A 97 10.09 4.81 -26.58
CA LYS A 97 10.66 6.16 -26.48
C LYS A 97 11.98 6.16 -25.73
N SER A 98 13.06 5.77 -26.38
CA SER A 98 14.39 6.27 -26.03
C SER A 98 15.29 6.20 -27.25
N ILE A 99 15.22 7.24 -28.08
CA ILE A 99 16.31 7.54 -29.02
C ILE A 99 17.47 8.02 -28.16
N ILE A 100 18.38 7.12 -27.81
CA ILE A 100 19.60 7.47 -27.09
C ILE A 100 20.50 8.20 -28.08
N HIS A 101 20.57 9.53 -27.97
CA HIS A 101 21.55 10.31 -28.73
C HIS A 101 22.91 10.12 -28.07
N LEU A 102 23.68 9.15 -28.55
CA LEU A 102 25.09 9.01 -28.21
C LEU A 102 25.86 10.10 -28.97
N GLY A 103 26.08 11.25 -28.32
CA GLY A 103 27.04 12.24 -28.81
C GLY A 103 28.44 11.66 -28.68
N VAL A 104 29.01 11.20 -29.77
CA VAL A 104 30.45 10.89 -29.84
C VAL A 104 31.19 12.18 -30.21
N LEU A 105 32.22 12.52 -29.45
CA LEU A 105 33.22 13.49 -29.90
C LEU A 105 33.99 12.81 -31.04
N PRO A 106 33.98 13.36 -32.26
CA PRO A 106 34.79 12.82 -33.34
C PRO A 106 36.25 13.12 -33.00
N ILE A 107 36.94 12.14 -32.43
CA ILE A 107 38.38 12.21 -32.24
C ILE A 107 38.99 12.00 -33.62
N LEU A 108 39.32 13.10 -34.30
CA LEU A 108 40.09 13.10 -35.54
C LEU A 108 41.56 13.31 -35.17
N HIS A 109 42.43 12.40 -35.59
CA HIS A 109 43.87 12.55 -35.53
C HIS A 109 44.45 12.44 -36.94
#